data_AF-A0A7C9J188-F1
#
_entry.id   AF-A0A7C9J188-F1
#
_cell.length_a   1.000
_cell.length_b   1.000
_cell.length_c   1.000
_cell.angle_alpha   90.00
_cell.angle_beta   90.00
_cell.angle_gamma   90.00
#
_symmetry.space_group_name_H-M   'P 1'
#
loop_
_entity.id
_entity.type
_entity.pdbx_description
1 polymer ?
#
loop_
_entity_poly.entity_id
_entity_poly.type
_entity_poly.pdbx_seq_one_letter_code
_entity_poly.pdbx_strand_id
1 'polypeptide(L)'
;MDAYQNGPLTLGIVARMLGRSVVDVVTGWPNSGPKLFVSGGTSDDRQSSAQLLERPDATYVVDAVTIVELTRIGCQSALAVLPKVYCSTKTLEVLEDSLEEAQSVGENGHMFDDDGEMRFVEYSSLDKERRVAFLQATVEAVRAHCEVLPAYGPEALPEGLENAEEALEAEEYSALLLVAELDATLLTVDGRLAQLATVTFKRPSVWPQVLLMHAGSKGMIRPRDYRQAVLRQFLGNRTFVSLAAYDLLWMTLQGGFTLRYGVQRLKEYLASPDTEFVSAARVVFEFLSLLAAHHSQVKAFAELLGHLVEGALRHPSANAEWFLAEIADLTGNLVVSTAGEESPYPPLEKLREVRLNALGNALAQAVQAGLALSARPDQRRAVKLDALKCTVTPYLMFDGNVPEPETAVIARVEPPQSPEPSGP
;
A
#
# COMPACT_ATOMS: atom_id res chain seq x y z
N MET A 1 4.32 -8.99 -16.29
CA MET A 1 3.87 -8.87 -14.89
C MET A 1 3.16 -10.14 -14.39
N ASP A 2 2.43 -10.86 -15.23
CA ASP A 2 1.77 -12.13 -14.86
C ASP A 2 2.72 -13.20 -14.29
N ALA A 3 3.97 -13.24 -14.80
CA ALA A 3 5.01 -14.12 -14.28
C ALA A 3 5.39 -13.81 -12.82
N TYR A 4 5.35 -12.54 -12.39
CA TYR A 4 5.58 -12.17 -10.99
C TYR A 4 4.38 -12.52 -10.10
N GLN A 5 3.16 -12.33 -10.61
CA GLN A 5 1.93 -12.65 -9.88
C GLN A 5 1.87 -14.13 -9.49
N ASN A 6 2.24 -15.02 -10.42
CA ASN A 6 2.07 -16.46 -10.27
C ASN A 6 3.38 -17.21 -9.97
N GLY A 7 4.53 -16.54 -10.09
CA GLY A 7 5.85 -17.17 -9.99
C GLY A 7 6.63 -16.81 -8.71
N PRO A 8 7.68 -17.58 -8.39
CA PRO A 8 8.57 -17.34 -7.26
C PRO A 8 9.70 -16.35 -7.62
N LEU A 9 9.38 -15.26 -8.33
CA LEU A 9 10.37 -14.31 -8.81
C LEU A 9 10.66 -13.22 -7.76
N THR A 10 11.91 -13.11 -7.31
CA THR A 10 12.37 -12.00 -6.46
C THR A 10 12.38 -10.68 -7.25
N LEU A 11 12.42 -9.56 -6.54
CA LEU A 11 12.48 -8.23 -7.13
C LEU A 11 13.76 -8.03 -7.94
N GLY A 12 14.89 -8.61 -7.53
CA GLY A 12 16.12 -8.63 -8.33
C GLY A 12 15.93 -9.35 -9.66
N ILE A 13 15.31 -10.53 -9.66
CA ILE A 13 15.00 -11.27 -10.90
C ILE A 13 14.07 -10.42 -11.80
N VAL A 14 13.04 -9.80 -11.22
CA VAL A 14 12.13 -8.91 -11.98
C VAL A 14 12.89 -7.72 -12.55
N ALA A 15 13.78 -7.08 -11.79
CA ALA A 15 14.58 -5.96 -12.24
C ALA A 15 15.46 -6.33 -13.44
N ARG A 16 16.15 -7.48 -13.35
CA ARG A 16 16.93 -8.06 -14.46
C ARG A 16 16.08 -8.29 -15.71
N MET A 17 14.91 -8.93 -15.55
CA MET A 17 14.00 -9.22 -16.67
C MET A 17 13.48 -7.94 -17.35
N LEU A 18 13.31 -6.85 -16.60
CA LEU A 18 12.87 -5.56 -17.11
C LEU A 18 14.01 -4.68 -17.62
N GLY A 19 15.28 -5.10 -17.42
CA GLY A 19 16.44 -4.27 -17.73
C GLY A 19 16.46 -2.97 -16.93
N ARG A 20 16.00 -2.99 -15.69
CA ARG A 20 15.93 -1.82 -14.79
C ARG A 20 16.70 -2.07 -13.51
N SER A 21 17.09 -0.99 -12.82
CA SER A 21 17.65 -1.11 -11.48
C SER A 21 16.56 -1.58 -10.49
N VAL A 22 16.98 -2.29 -9.43
CA VAL A 22 16.06 -2.65 -8.33
C VAL A 22 15.46 -1.42 -7.65
N VAL A 23 16.19 -0.30 -7.65
CA VAL A 23 15.70 0.98 -7.12
C VAL A 23 14.51 1.49 -7.93
N ASP A 24 14.58 1.39 -9.27
CA ASP A 24 13.49 1.80 -10.16
C ASP A 24 12.28 0.88 -10.07
N VAL A 25 12.50 -0.42 -9.92
CA VAL A 25 11.40 -1.38 -9.73
C VAL A 25 10.62 -1.07 -8.45
N VAL A 26 11.31 -0.85 -7.33
CA VAL A 26 10.65 -0.56 -6.05
C VAL A 26 9.97 0.81 -6.07
N THR A 27 10.65 1.84 -6.58
CA THR A 27 10.10 3.21 -6.58
C THR A 27 9.00 3.42 -7.63
N GLY A 28 9.09 2.72 -8.76
CA GLY A 28 8.17 2.80 -9.90
C GLY A 28 7.17 1.65 -10.00
N TRP A 29 7.00 0.84 -8.94
CA TRP A 29 6.06 -0.29 -8.99
C TRP A 29 4.66 0.18 -9.40
N PRO A 30 4.03 -0.45 -10.41
CA PRO A 30 2.82 0.10 -10.99
C PRO A 30 1.61 -0.07 -10.06
N ASN A 31 0.74 0.94 -10.14
CA ASN A 31 -0.54 1.00 -9.45
C ASN A 31 -1.62 0.15 -10.14
N SER A 32 -1.41 -0.17 -11.42
CA SER A 32 -2.16 -1.13 -12.23
C SER A 32 -1.32 -2.39 -12.41
N GLY A 33 -1.87 -3.56 -12.07
CA GLY A 33 -1.16 -4.84 -12.13
C GLY A 33 -1.00 -5.51 -10.76
N PRO A 34 -0.18 -6.58 -10.67
CA PRO A 34 -0.06 -7.35 -9.45
C PRO A 34 0.53 -6.51 -8.32
N LYS A 35 0.04 -6.74 -7.11
CA LYS A 35 0.56 -6.13 -5.90
C LYS A 35 2.01 -6.59 -5.68
N LEU A 36 2.89 -5.69 -5.25
CA LEU A 36 4.24 -6.05 -4.80
C LEU A 36 4.11 -6.92 -3.55
N PHE A 37 4.54 -8.17 -3.63
CA PHE A 37 4.41 -9.13 -2.56
C PHE A 37 5.44 -8.85 -1.45
N VAL A 38 4.96 -8.40 -0.28
CA VAL A 38 5.80 -8.05 0.88
C VAL A 38 5.77 -9.13 1.97
N SER A 39 4.60 -9.65 2.32
CA SER A 39 4.42 -10.67 3.35
C SER A 39 3.11 -11.44 3.13
N GLY A 40 2.81 -12.46 3.95
CA GLY A 40 1.49 -13.12 3.99
C GLY A 40 0.46 -12.41 4.88
N GLY A 41 0.91 -11.48 5.73
CA GLY A 41 0.05 -10.55 6.48
C GLY A 41 -0.87 -11.15 7.54
N THR A 42 -0.74 -12.43 7.88
CA THR A 42 -1.60 -13.05 8.90
C THR A 42 -1.33 -12.46 10.28
N SER A 43 -2.28 -12.60 11.21
CA SER A 43 -2.08 -12.13 12.59
C SER A 43 -0.88 -12.82 13.24
N ASP A 44 -0.69 -14.11 12.95
CA ASP A 44 0.42 -14.92 13.47
C ASP A 44 1.76 -14.49 12.88
N ASP A 45 1.82 -14.17 11.57
CA ASP A 45 3.03 -13.62 10.93
C ASP A 45 3.43 -12.28 11.55
N ARG A 46 2.45 -11.41 11.83
CA ARG A 46 2.70 -10.12 12.48
C ARG A 46 3.22 -10.29 13.90
N GLN A 47 2.60 -11.17 14.68
CA GLN A 47 2.99 -11.39 16.07
C GLN A 47 4.38 -12.03 16.17
N SER A 48 4.66 -13.05 15.36
CA SER A 48 5.98 -13.67 15.31
C SER A 48 7.06 -12.68 14.86
N SER A 49 6.79 -11.85 13.84
CA SER A 49 7.70 -10.81 13.39
C SER A 49 7.95 -9.74 14.45
N ALA A 50 6.92 -9.32 15.19
CA ALA A 50 7.07 -8.38 16.29
C ALA A 50 7.94 -8.95 17.43
N GLN A 51 7.82 -10.25 17.73
CA GLN A 51 8.68 -10.92 18.72
C GLN A 51 10.15 -10.94 18.28
N LEU A 52 10.44 -11.09 16.98
CA LEU A 52 11.81 -11.02 16.48
C LEU A 52 12.46 -9.68 16.81
N LEU A 53 11.70 -8.58 16.66
CA LEU A 53 12.14 -7.20 16.91
C LEU A 53 12.40 -6.85 18.37
N GLU A 54 11.77 -7.55 19.33
CA GLU A 54 11.99 -7.30 20.76
C GLU A 54 13.26 -7.97 21.32
N ARG A 55 13.99 -8.76 20.52
CA ARG A 55 15.23 -9.42 20.96
C ARG A 55 16.37 -8.39 21.10
N PRO A 56 16.92 -8.19 22.32
CA PRO A 56 17.87 -7.10 22.58
C PRO A 56 19.24 -7.31 21.92
N ASP A 57 19.66 -8.56 21.71
CA ASP A 57 20.97 -8.91 21.13
C ASP A 57 20.86 -9.45 19.69
N ALA A 58 19.71 -9.24 19.04
CA ALA A 58 19.49 -9.77 17.69
C ALA A 58 20.31 -9.02 16.63
N THR A 59 20.69 -9.76 15.60
CA THR A 59 21.33 -9.20 14.41
C THR A 59 20.34 -9.14 13.26
N TYR A 60 20.36 -8.04 12.51
CA TYR A 60 19.53 -7.84 11.33
C TYR A 60 20.41 -7.59 10.10
N VAL A 61 20.01 -8.13 8.97
CA VAL A 61 20.59 -7.78 7.66
C VAL A 61 19.49 -7.16 6.82
N VAL A 62 19.77 -6.02 6.21
CA VAL A 62 18.83 -5.29 5.33
C VAL A 62 19.37 -5.24 3.90
N ASP A 63 18.48 -5.47 2.93
CA ASP A 63 18.79 -5.42 1.50
C ASP A 63 18.57 -4.01 0.89
N ALA A 64 19.07 -3.81 -0.33
CA ALA A 64 18.98 -2.54 -1.04
C ALA A 64 17.51 -2.09 -1.24
N VAL A 65 16.64 -3.02 -1.64
CA VAL A 65 15.23 -2.74 -1.94
C VAL A 65 14.48 -2.23 -0.71
N THR A 66 14.85 -2.68 0.50
CA THR A 66 14.22 -2.24 1.74
C THR A 66 14.72 -0.89 2.20
N ILE A 67 16.01 -0.59 2.05
CA ILE A 67 16.55 0.73 2.36
C ILE A 67 15.90 1.78 1.42
N VAL A 68 15.73 1.42 0.15
CA VAL A 68 14.99 2.23 -0.84
C VAL A 68 13.52 2.40 -0.42
N GLU A 69 12.83 1.34 -0.01
CA GLU A 69 11.44 1.40 0.46
C GLU A 69 11.31 2.32 1.68
N LEU A 70 12.17 2.15 2.69
CA LEU A 70 12.19 2.97 3.91
C LEU A 70 12.48 4.44 3.59
N THR A 71 13.38 4.71 2.65
CA THR A 71 13.65 6.08 2.19
C THR A 71 12.47 6.66 1.44
N ARG A 72 11.80 5.89 0.57
CA ARG A 72 10.62 6.34 -0.19
C ARG A 72 9.49 6.73 0.74
N ILE A 73 9.30 5.98 1.82
CA ILE A 73 8.27 6.27 2.81
C ILE A 73 8.72 7.30 3.86
N GLY A 74 10.01 7.66 3.90
CA GLY A 74 10.58 8.70 4.77
C GLY A 74 10.80 8.22 6.21
N CYS A 75 11.10 6.93 6.40
CA CYS A 75 11.25 6.28 7.69
C CYS A 75 12.53 5.47 7.82
N GLN A 76 13.60 5.86 7.12
CA GLN A 76 14.92 5.22 7.24
C GLN A 76 15.46 5.22 8.69
N SER A 77 15.12 6.24 9.49
CA SER A 77 15.49 6.31 10.91
C SER A 77 14.87 5.19 11.77
N ALA A 78 13.89 4.46 11.24
CA ALA A 78 13.34 3.27 11.90
C ALA A 78 14.42 2.21 12.15
N LEU A 79 15.45 2.12 11.30
CA LEU A 79 16.56 1.17 11.47
C LEU A 79 17.31 1.39 12.79
N ALA A 80 17.38 2.62 13.28
CA ALA A 80 18.08 2.96 14.53
C ALA A 80 17.45 2.37 15.80
N VAL A 81 16.23 1.81 15.71
CA VAL A 81 15.60 1.11 16.83
C VAL A 81 16.18 -0.29 17.03
N LEU A 82 16.79 -0.86 15.99
CA LEU A 82 17.33 -2.21 16.00
C LEU A 82 18.71 -2.19 16.67
N PRO A 83 19.05 -3.20 17.47
CA PRO A 83 20.32 -3.26 18.19
C PRO A 83 21.54 -3.32 17.27
N LYS A 84 21.48 -4.11 16.18
CA LYS A 84 22.54 -4.20 15.17
C LYS A 84 21.95 -4.44 13.78
N VAL A 85 22.28 -3.58 12.84
CA VAL A 85 21.84 -3.68 11.44
C VAL A 85 23.07 -3.73 10.55
N TYR A 86 23.12 -4.73 9.69
CA TYR A 86 24.16 -4.92 8.69
C TYR A 86 23.58 -4.80 7.29
N CYS A 87 24.41 -4.45 6.33
CA CYS A 87 24.13 -4.68 4.92
C CYS A 87 25.40 -5.17 4.23
N SER A 88 25.26 -5.82 3.08
CA SER A 88 26.41 -6.30 2.33
C SER A 88 27.15 -5.14 1.66
N THR A 89 28.44 -5.31 1.36
CA THR A 89 29.17 -4.37 0.48
C THR A 89 28.44 -4.21 -0.85
N LYS A 90 27.85 -5.30 -1.38
CA LYS A 90 27.12 -5.26 -2.64
C LYS A 90 25.85 -4.42 -2.57
N THR A 91 25.20 -4.39 -1.40
CA THR A 91 24.06 -3.52 -1.11
C THR A 91 24.46 -2.05 -1.21
N LEU A 92 25.59 -1.67 -0.62
CA LEU A 92 26.08 -0.29 -0.72
C LEU A 92 26.49 0.06 -2.16
N GLU A 93 27.22 -0.82 -2.84
CA GLU A 93 27.64 -0.63 -4.24
C GLU A 93 26.44 -0.36 -5.16
N VAL A 94 25.38 -1.18 -5.10
CA VAL A 94 24.17 -0.98 -5.93
C VAL A 94 23.53 0.39 -5.71
N LEU A 95 23.54 0.90 -4.47
CA LEU A 95 22.97 2.21 -4.14
C LEU A 95 23.88 3.36 -4.56
N GLU A 96 25.19 3.21 -4.42
CA GLU A 96 26.19 4.21 -4.87
C GLU A 96 26.25 4.29 -6.40
N ASP A 97 26.24 3.16 -7.09
CA ASP A 97 26.15 3.08 -8.56
C ASP A 97 24.89 3.79 -9.06
N SER A 98 23.74 3.55 -8.40
CA SER A 98 22.48 4.23 -8.74
C SER A 98 22.56 5.74 -8.55
N LEU A 99 23.26 6.21 -7.50
CA LEU A 99 23.48 7.63 -7.22
C LEU A 99 24.40 8.27 -8.28
N GLU A 100 25.49 7.60 -8.64
CA GLU A 100 26.41 8.06 -9.68
C GLU A 100 25.72 8.15 -11.04
N GLU A 101 24.90 7.14 -11.39
CA GLU A 101 24.08 7.16 -12.60
C GLU A 101 23.12 8.37 -12.58
N ALA A 102 22.39 8.60 -11.49
CA ALA A 102 21.47 9.73 -11.39
C ALA A 102 22.17 11.11 -11.48
N GLN A 103 23.43 11.20 -11.03
CA GLN A 103 24.22 12.43 -11.14
C GLN A 103 24.74 12.67 -12.56
N SER A 104 25.11 11.59 -13.27
CA SER A 104 25.73 11.63 -14.60
C SER A 104 24.72 11.73 -15.75
N VAL A 105 23.50 11.21 -15.60
CA VAL A 105 22.45 11.31 -16.62
C VAL A 105 22.10 12.78 -16.90
N GLY A 106 22.20 13.19 -18.17
CA GLY A 106 21.85 14.54 -18.63
C GLY A 106 20.33 14.79 -18.67
N GLU A 107 19.93 16.01 -19.03
CA GLU A 107 18.53 16.36 -19.31
C GLU A 107 18.09 15.67 -20.62
N ASN A 108 17.66 14.41 -20.53
CA ASN A 108 17.16 13.66 -21.67
C ASN A 108 15.75 13.15 -21.36
N GLY A 109 14.82 13.39 -22.28
CA GLY A 109 13.50 12.76 -22.20
C GLY A 109 13.54 11.33 -22.72
N HIS A 110 12.77 10.46 -22.08
CA HIS A 110 12.57 9.09 -22.54
C HIS A 110 11.29 9.00 -23.35
N MET A 111 11.39 8.39 -24.53
CA MET A 111 10.23 7.99 -25.32
C MET A 111 9.87 6.56 -24.92
N PHE A 112 8.64 6.34 -24.43
CA PHE A 112 8.14 5.00 -24.14
C PHE A 112 6.76 4.79 -24.74
N ASP A 113 6.47 3.54 -25.06
CA ASP A 113 5.19 3.08 -25.57
C ASP A 113 4.25 2.82 -24.38
N ASP A 114 3.15 3.57 -24.33
CA ASP A 114 2.07 3.44 -23.33
C ASP A 114 0.80 3.01 -24.07
N ASP A 115 0.49 1.71 -24.03
CA ASP A 115 -0.67 1.10 -24.70
C ASP A 115 -0.79 1.42 -26.22
N GLY A 116 0.33 1.47 -26.94
CA GLY A 116 0.37 1.76 -28.38
C GLY A 116 0.52 3.23 -28.73
N GLU A 117 0.56 4.12 -27.72
CA GLU A 117 0.89 5.53 -27.88
C GLU A 117 2.33 5.81 -27.47
N MET A 118 3.13 6.33 -28.40
CA MET A 118 4.48 6.81 -28.10
C MET A 118 4.39 8.11 -27.30
N ARG A 119 4.75 8.05 -26.02
CA ARG A 119 4.80 9.21 -25.12
C ARG A 119 6.24 9.60 -24.84
N PHE A 120 6.51 10.90 -24.97
CA PHE A 120 7.77 11.49 -24.56
C PHE A 120 7.60 12.11 -23.18
N VAL A 121 8.35 11.62 -22.21
CA VAL A 121 8.44 12.26 -20.89
C VAL A 121 9.76 12.99 -20.82
N GLU A 122 9.67 14.32 -20.81
CA GLU A 122 10.80 15.20 -20.56
C GLU A 122 11.14 15.15 -19.07
N TYR A 123 12.36 14.71 -18.75
CA TYR A 123 12.87 14.80 -17.39
C TYR A 123 13.35 16.21 -17.14
N SER A 124 12.66 16.94 -16.26
CA SER A 124 13.08 18.28 -15.88
C SER A 124 14.32 18.24 -14.98
N SER A 125 15.06 19.34 -14.93
CA SER A 125 16.15 19.52 -13.96
C SER A 125 15.68 19.29 -12.51
N LEU A 126 14.45 19.68 -12.19
CA LEU A 126 13.82 19.45 -10.89
C LEU A 126 13.61 17.96 -10.59
N ASP A 127 13.25 17.16 -11.60
CA ASP A 127 13.09 15.70 -11.41
C ASP A 127 14.43 15.02 -11.20
N LYS A 128 15.47 15.46 -11.91
CA LYS A 128 16.85 15.04 -11.65
C LYS A 128 17.29 15.39 -10.23
N GLU A 129 17.10 16.63 -9.79
CA GLU A 129 17.43 17.07 -8.43
C GLU A 129 16.72 16.23 -7.37
N ARG A 130 15.43 15.95 -7.55
CA ARG A 130 14.65 15.09 -6.65
C ARG A 130 15.18 13.67 -6.61
N ARG A 131 15.54 13.11 -7.77
CA ARG A 131 16.09 11.75 -7.85
C ARG A 131 17.46 11.64 -7.18
N VAL A 132 18.35 12.61 -7.41
CA VAL A 132 19.66 12.67 -6.74
C VAL A 132 19.48 12.83 -5.23
N ALA A 133 18.64 13.75 -4.77
CA ALA A 133 18.38 13.93 -3.34
C ALA A 133 17.81 12.67 -2.68
N PHE A 134 16.93 11.95 -3.37
CA PHE A 134 16.37 10.68 -2.90
C PHE A 134 17.45 9.59 -2.75
N LEU A 135 18.28 9.39 -3.77
CA LEU A 135 19.35 8.38 -3.74
C LEU A 135 20.44 8.74 -2.74
N GLN A 136 20.78 10.03 -2.64
CA GLN A 136 21.72 10.52 -1.64
C GLN A 136 21.21 10.24 -0.23
N ALA A 137 19.93 10.53 0.07
CA ALA A 137 19.33 10.18 1.36
C ALA A 137 19.32 8.67 1.62
N THR A 138 19.21 7.85 0.58
CA THR A 138 19.25 6.39 0.67
C THR A 138 20.66 5.90 1.07
N VAL A 139 21.72 6.41 0.43
CA VAL A 139 23.11 6.10 0.78
C VAL A 139 23.48 6.62 2.16
N GLU A 140 23.04 7.83 2.52
CA GLU A 140 23.24 8.40 3.85
C GLU A 140 22.57 7.55 4.94
N ALA A 141 21.41 6.96 4.67
CA ALA A 141 20.74 6.05 5.59
C ALA A 141 21.58 4.80 5.89
N VAL A 142 22.22 4.20 4.85
CA VAL A 142 23.14 3.07 5.04
C VAL A 142 24.27 3.48 5.97
N ARG A 143 24.94 4.59 5.68
CA ARG A 143 26.09 5.06 6.46
C ARG A 143 25.74 5.43 7.90
N ALA A 144 24.50 5.87 8.14
CA ALA A 144 24.05 6.30 9.47
C ALA A 144 23.52 5.16 10.34
N HIS A 145 22.98 4.09 9.73
CA HIS A 145 22.20 3.08 10.47
C HIS A 145 22.68 1.65 10.27
N CYS A 146 23.56 1.38 9.30
CA CYS A 146 24.04 0.04 8.97
C CYS A 146 25.55 -0.06 9.11
N GLU A 147 26.03 -1.22 9.56
CA GLU A 147 27.42 -1.63 9.41
C GLU A 147 27.58 -2.42 8.11
N VAL A 148 28.50 -1.99 7.24
CA VAL A 148 28.70 -2.60 5.91
C VAL A 148 29.75 -3.70 6.01
N LEU A 149 29.39 -4.92 5.64
CA LEU A 149 30.29 -6.07 5.68
C LEU A 149 30.38 -6.78 4.32
N PRO A 150 31.55 -7.33 3.97
CA PRO A 150 31.63 -8.30 2.87
C PRO A 150 30.81 -9.55 3.22
N ALA A 151 30.16 -10.14 2.22
CA ALA A 151 29.39 -11.36 2.38
C ALA A 151 30.20 -12.55 1.87
N TYR A 152 30.86 -13.27 2.77
CA TYR A 152 31.61 -14.49 2.41
C TYR A 152 30.73 -15.73 2.49
N GLY A 153 29.75 -15.71 3.40
CA GLY A 153 28.90 -16.84 3.67
C GLY A 153 29.47 -17.75 4.77
N PRO A 154 28.64 -18.69 5.25
CA PRO A 154 29.06 -19.64 6.28
C PRO A 154 30.09 -20.65 5.74
N GLU A 155 30.86 -21.27 6.62
CA GLU A 155 31.83 -22.33 6.27
C GLU A 155 31.18 -23.51 5.50
N ALA A 156 29.91 -23.79 5.79
CA ALA A 156 29.11 -24.78 5.10
C ALA A 156 27.85 -24.11 4.53
N LEU A 157 27.73 -24.12 3.21
CA LEU A 157 26.57 -23.56 2.51
C LEU A 157 25.36 -24.49 2.65
N PRO A 158 24.14 -23.96 2.89
CA PRO A 158 22.92 -24.75 2.88
C PRO A 158 22.68 -25.46 1.54
N GLU A 159 22.10 -26.65 1.58
CA GLU A 159 21.67 -27.36 0.36
C GLU A 159 20.71 -26.49 -0.46
N GLY A 160 20.96 -26.39 -1.76
CA GLY A 160 20.16 -25.57 -2.69
C GLY A 160 20.72 -24.17 -2.97
N LEU A 161 21.80 -23.77 -2.29
CA LEU A 161 22.43 -22.46 -2.51
C LEU A 161 23.16 -22.32 -3.85
N GLU A 162 23.76 -23.40 -4.35
CA GLU A 162 24.48 -23.41 -5.64
C GLU A 162 23.57 -22.96 -6.80
N ASN A 163 22.30 -23.35 -6.75
CA ASN A 163 21.30 -22.92 -7.74
C ASN A 163 20.80 -21.48 -7.53
N ALA A 164 20.93 -20.95 -6.30
CA ALA A 164 20.49 -19.61 -5.97
C ALA A 164 21.48 -18.54 -6.48
N GLU A 165 22.77 -18.84 -6.56
CA GLU A 165 23.79 -17.93 -7.11
C GLU A 165 23.51 -17.59 -8.58
N GLU A 166 23.15 -18.58 -9.39
CA GLU A 166 22.82 -18.37 -10.80
C GLU A 166 21.46 -17.65 -10.98
N ALA A 167 20.52 -17.89 -10.07
CA ALA A 167 19.16 -17.38 -10.17
C ALA A 167 19.02 -15.94 -9.67
N LEU A 168 19.64 -15.58 -8.54
CA LEU A 168 19.46 -14.31 -7.86
C LEU A 168 20.33 -13.19 -8.44
N GLU A 169 19.96 -11.95 -8.13
CA GLU A 169 20.88 -10.81 -8.28
C GLU A 169 22.03 -10.87 -7.27
N ALA A 170 23.18 -10.31 -7.67
CA ALA A 170 24.40 -10.38 -6.85
C ALA A 170 24.20 -9.76 -5.46
N GLU A 171 23.38 -8.71 -5.36
CA GLU A 171 23.03 -8.06 -4.09
C GLU A 171 22.13 -8.94 -3.23
N GLU A 172 21.09 -9.53 -3.80
CA GLU A 172 20.17 -10.44 -3.09
C GLU A 172 20.92 -11.65 -2.54
N TYR A 173 21.78 -12.25 -3.37
CA TYR A 173 22.63 -13.36 -2.97
C TYR A 173 23.57 -12.98 -1.84
N SER A 174 24.25 -11.82 -1.94
CA SER A 174 25.15 -11.30 -0.90
C SER A 174 24.41 -11.03 0.41
N ALA A 175 23.20 -10.47 0.36
CA ALA A 175 22.39 -10.24 1.55
C ALA A 175 22.05 -11.57 2.25
N LEU A 176 21.65 -12.61 1.50
CA LEU A 176 21.34 -13.92 2.08
C LEU A 176 22.57 -14.65 2.64
N LEU A 177 23.73 -14.53 2.00
CA LEU A 177 24.99 -15.05 2.53
C LEU A 177 25.32 -14.41 3.88
N LEU A 178 25.18 -13.08 3.99
CA LEU A 178 25.42 -12.35 5.23
C LEU A 178 24.40 -12.72 6.33
N VAL A 179 23.13 -12.92 5.96
CA VAL A 179 22.09 -13.44 6.87
C VAL A 179 22.50 -14.80 7.44
N ALA A 180 23.04 -15.68 6.61
CA ALA A 180 23.47 -17.02 7.00
C ALA A 180 24.68 -16.96 7.93
N GLU A 181 25.71 -16.19 7.55
CA GLU A 181 26.97 -16.00 8.25
C GLU A 181 26.78 -15.43 9.67
N LEU A 182 25.90 -14.43 9.82
CA LEU A 182 25.70 -13.73 11.09
C LEU A 182 24.57 -14.28 11.96
N ASP A 183 23.92 -15.38 11.56
CA ASP A 183 22.68 -15.87 12.20
C ASP A 183 21.61 -14.77 12.34
N ALA A 184 21.50 -13.94 11.29
CA ALA A 184 20.71 -12.73 11.34
C ALA A 184 19.25 -12.94 10.91
N THR A 185 18.42 -11.97 11.23
CA THR A 185 17.06 -11.83 10.69
C THR A 185 17.09 -10.95 9.45
N LEU A 186 16.51 -11.42 8.35
CA LEU A 186 16.43 -10.64 7.13
C LEU A 186 15.34 -9.57 7.26
N LEU A 187 15.69 -8.30 7.07
CA LEU A 187 14.75 -7.20 6.92
C LEU A 187 14.57 -6.94 5.43
N THR A 188 13.44 -7.37 4.86
CA THR A 188 13.18 -7.23 3.41
C THR A 188 11.75 -6.79 3.09
N VAL A 189 11.58 -5.95 2.06
CA VAL A 189 10.29 -5.65 1.41
C VAL A 189 9.92 -6.69 0.35
N ASP A 190 10.88 -7.51 -0.09
CA ASP A 190 10.63 -8.59 -1.04
C ASP A 190 10.19 -9.86 -0.31
N GLY A 191 8.89 -10.12 -0.35
CA GLY A 191 8.30 -11.31 0.24
C GLY A 191 8.80 -12.62 -0.38
N ARG A 192 9.27 -12.62 -1.63
CA ARG A 192 9.85 -13.82 -2.27
C ARG A 192 11.26 -14.08 -1.75
N LEU A 193 12.04 -13.03 -1.55
CA LEU A 193 13.35 -13.14 -0.89
C LEU A 193 13.20 -13.60 0.57
N ALA A 194 12.21 -13.07 1.30
CA ALA A 194 11.84 -13.52 2.64
C ALA A 194 11.48 -15.02 2.68
N GLN A 195 10.69 -15.49 1.71
CA GLN A 195 10.36 -16.90 1.57
C GLN A 195 11.61 -17.75 1.33
N LEU A 196 12.52 -17.29 0.47
CA LEU A 196 13.77 -17.98 0.20
C LEU A 196 14.68 -18.06 1.43
N ALA A 197 14.83 -16.96 2.18
CA ALA A 197 15.56 -16.94 3.46
C ALA A 197 15.00 -17.97 4.45
N THR A 198 13.66 -18.05 4.54
CA THR A 198 12.99 -18.97 5.47
C THR A 198 13.13 -20.42 5.02
N VAL A 199 12.92 -20.71 3.74
CA VAL A 199 12.88 -22.09 3.21
C VAL A 199 14.29 -22.67 3.08
N THR A 200 15.23 -21.93 2.50
CA THR A 200 16.58 -22.42 2.18
C THR A 200 17.54 -22.21 3.33
N PHE A 201 17.56 -21.01 3.93
CA PHE A 201 18.54 -20.68 4.97
C PHE A 201 18.04 -20.96 6.38
N LYS A 202 16.75 -21.27 6.55
CA LYS A 202 16.09 -21.42 7.86
C LYS A 202 16.25 -20.18 8.73
N ARG A 203 16.23 -19.01 8.08
CA ARG A 203 16.41 -17.71 8.72
C ARG A 203 15.09 -16.94 8.71
N PRO A 204 14.72 -16.34 9.83
CA PRO A 204 13.49 -15.58 9.89
C PRO A 204 13.63 -14.26 9.12
N SER A 205 12.50 -13.68 8.76
CA SER A 205 12.44 -12.38 8.10
C SER A 205 11.40 -11.47 8.75
N VAL A 206 11.61 -10.17 8.61
CA VAL A 206 10.69 -9.11 9.03
C VAL A 206 10.52 -8.14 7.86
N TRP A 207 9.33 -7.59 7.68
CA TRP A 207 9.07 -6.59 6.64
C TRP A 207 8.91 -5.18 7.22
N PRO A 208 9.01 -4.13 6.38
CA PRO A 208 9.10 -2.75 6.87
C PRO A 208 7.96 -2.31 7.80
N GLN A 209 6.71 -2.71 7.54
CA GLN A 209 5.59 -2.22 8.37
C GLN A 209 5.71 -2.66 9.84
N VAL A 210 6.16 -3.88 10.11
CA VAL A 210 6.35 -4.36 11.50
C VAL A 210 7.49 -3.60 12.18
N LEU A 211 8.56 -3.29 11.44
CA LEU A 211 9.62 -2.39 11.92
C LEU A 211 9.07 -1.00 12.26
N LEU A 212 8.22 -0.42 11.41
CA LEU A 212 7.62 0.90 11.66
C LEU A 212 6.73 0.89 12.91
N MET A 213 5.97 -0.19 13.13
CA MET A 213 5.15 -0.36 14.35
C MET A 213 6.02 -0.39 15.60
N HIS A 214 7.11 -1.16 15.57
CA HIS A 214 8.05 -1.25 16.68
C HIS A 214 8.79 0.09 16.91
N ALA A 215 9.28 0.74 15.85
CA ALA A 215 9.90 2.06 15.97
C ALA A 215 8.93 3.12 16.51
N GLY A 216 7.64 3.05 16.13
CA GLY A 216 6.58 3.88 16.69
C GLY A 216 6.35 3.63 18.18
N SER A 217 6.35 2.38 18.63
CA SER A 217 6.17 2.04 20.05
C SER A 217 7.35 2.49 20.93
N LYS A 218 8.56 2.57 20.35
CA LYS A 218 9.76 3.13 21.00
C LYS A 218 9.88 4.66 20.85
N GLY A 219 8.93 5.32 20.18
CA GLY A 219 8.93 6.78 19.99
C GLY A 219 9.92 7.32 18.95
N MET A 220 10.54 6.46 18.15
CA MET A 220 11.51 6.84 17.11
C MET A 220 10.84 7.44 15.87
N ILE A 221 9.56 7.14 15.65
CA ILE A 221 8.76 7.67 14.55
C ILE A 221 7.54 8.37 15.14
N ARG A 222 7.25 9.59 14.67
CA ARG A 222 6.06 10.31 15.12
C ARG A 222 4.81 9.63 14.55
N PRO A 223 3.67 9.67 15.26
CA PRO A 223 2.42 9.11 14.74
C PRO A 223 2.04 9.62 13.35
N ARG A 224 2.33 10.89 13.02
CA ARG A 224 2.08 11.44 11.68
C ARG A 224 2.91 10.74 10.60
N ASP A 225 4.20 10.56 10.85
CA ASP A 225 5.15 9.99 9.90
C ASP A 225 4.85 8.51 9.66
N TYR A 226 4.48 7.78 10.73
CA TYR A 226 3.98 6.40 10.63
C TYR A 226 2.76 6.29 9.69
N ARG A 227 1.72 7.11 9.90
CA ARG A 227 0.51 7.08 9.04
C ARG A 227 0.84 7.41 7.60
N GLN A 228 1.69 8.40 7.38
CA GLN A 228 2.14 8.76 6.04
C GLN A 228 2.88 7.61 5.36
N ALA A 229 3.72 6.88 6.10
CA ALA A 229 4.44 5.72 5.57
C ALA A 229 3.48 4.57 5.22
N VAL A 230 2.56 4.22 6.11
CA VAL A 230 1.54 3.18 5.89
C VAL A 230 0.68 3.51 4.65
N LEU A 231 0.24 4.77 4.51
CA LEU A 231 -0.51 5.18 3.33
C LEU A 231 0.31 5.12 2.04
N ARG A 232 1.59 5.48 2.07
CA ARG A 232 2.48 5.34 0.91
C ARG A 232 2.67 3.88 0.50
N GLN A 233 2.69 2.94 1.45
CA GLN A 233 2.73 1.51 1.14
C GLN A 233 1.40 1.04 0.53
N PHE A 234 0.28 1.43 1.13
CA PHE A 234 -1.06 1.05 0.65
C PHE A 234 -1.34 1.57 -0.76
N LEU A 235 -1.08 2.86 -0.99
CA LEU A 235 -1.26 3.50 -2.29
C LEU A 235 -0.19 3.06 -3.30
N GLY A 236 0.99 2.63 -2.84
CA GLY A 236 2.04 2.05 -3.67
C GLY A 236 1.78 0.60 -4.09
N ASN A 237 0.58 0.06 -3.89
CA ASN A 237 0.24 -1.29 -4.35
C ASN A 237 1.08 -2.42 -3.70
N ARG A 238 1.46 -2.29 -2.42
CA ARG A 238 2.11 -3.35 -1.64
C ARG A 238 1.06 -4.33 -1.09
N THR A 239 1.37 -5.61 -0.98
CA THR A 239 0.51 -6.58 -0.29
C THR A 239 0.51 -6.37 1.22
N PHE A 240 -0.60 -6.74 1.87
CA PHE A 240 -0.76 -6.83 3.32
C PHE A 240 -0.29 -5.61 4.13
N VAL A 241 -0.78 -4.44 3.74
CA VAL A 241 -0.65 -3.24 4.55
C VAL A 241 -1.75 -3.22 5.62
N SER A 242 -1.36 -3.30 6.88
CA SER A 242 -2.29 -3.14 8.01
C SER A 242 -2.74 -1.68 8.11
N LEU A 243 -4.04 -1.42 7.95
CA LEU A 243 -4.63 -0.09 8.04
C LEU A 243 -5.45 0.02 9.33
N ALA A 244 -5.26 1.12 10.06
CA ALA A 244 -6.13 1.53 11.15
C ALA A 244 -7.15 2.57 10.68
N ALA A 245 -8.21 2.77 11.48
CA ALA A 245 -9.27 3.73 11.18
C ALA A 245 -8.75 5.18 11.03
N TYR A 246 -7.76 5.55 11.85
CA TYR A 246 -7.09 6.84 11.75
C TYR A 246 -6.26 7.02 10.48
N ASP A 247 -5.74 5.93 9.88
CA ASP A 247 -4.99 6.00 8.62
C ASP A 247 -5.95 6.35 7.48
N LEU A 248 -7.13 5.72 7.47
CA LEU A 248 -8.20 5.99 6.50
C LEU A 248 -8.76 7.41 6.66
N LEU A 249 -8.93 7.88 7.90
CA LEU A 249 -9.30 9.27 8.15
C LEU A 249 -8.21 10.22 7.63
N TRP A 250 -6.95 10.00 7.97
CA TRP A 250 -5.85 10.84 7.50
C TRP A 250 -5.76 10.86 5.97
N MET A 251 -5.97 9.72 5.31
CA MET A 251 -6.00 9.57 3.85
C MET A 251 -7.09 10.42 3.21
N THR A 252 -8.32 10.34 3.72
CA THR A 252 -9.44 11.12 3.19
C THR A 252 -9.23 12.63 3.38
N LEU A 253 -8.68 13.04 4.52
CA LEU A 253 -8.42 14.47 4.78
C LEU A 253 -7.28 15.07 3.94
N GLN A 254 -6.51 14.27 3.19
CA GLN A 254 -5.54 14.82 2.24
C GLN A 254 -6.20 15.47 1.01
N GLY A 255 -7.42 15.06 0.65
CA GLY A 255 -8.11 15.53 -0.56
C GLY A 255 -7.46 15.05 -1.86
N GLY A 256 -7.93 15.58 -2.99
CA GLY A 256 -7.35 15.37 -4.32
C GLY A 256 -7.09 13.89 -4.68
N PHE A 257 -5.92 13.61 -5.26
CA PHE A 257 -5.55 12.26 -5.69
C PHE A 257 -5.52 11.25 -4.54
N THR A 258 -4.90 11.60 -3.41
CA THR A 258 -4.75 10.70 -2.25
C THR A 258 -6.09 10.21 -1.73
N LEU A 259 -7.07 11.11 -1.59
CA LEU A 259 -8.42 10.72 -1.20
C LEU A 259 -9.07 9.84 -2.27
N ARG A 260 -9.08 10.28 -3.53
CA ARG A 260 -9.91 9.65 -4.57
C ARG A 260 -9.37 8.28 -4.96
N TYR A 261 -8.07 8.21 -5.20
CA TYR A 261 -7.37 6.96 -5.46
C TYR A 261 -7.40 6.06 -4.23
N GLY A 262 -7.19 6.61 -3.04
CA GLY A 262 -7.21 5.84 -1.79
C GLY A 262 -8.55 5.18 -1.47
N VAL A 263 -9.67 5.89 -1.66
CA VAL A 263 -11.01 5.31 -1.48
C VAL A 263 -11.29 4.21 -2.51
N GLN A 264 -10.91 4.42 -3.77
CA GLN A 264 -11.04 3.38 -4.80
C GLN A 264 -10.21 2.14 -4.46
N ARG A 265 -8.98 2.34 -3.97
CA ARG A 265 -8.11 1.25 -3.50
C ARG A 265 -8.67 0.53 -2.28
N LEU A 266 -9.30 1.25 -1.35
CA LEU A 266 -9.96 0.65 -0.20
C LEU A 266 -11.16 -0.18 -0.65
N LYS A 267 -11.94 0.28 -1.63
CA LYS A 267 -13.03 -0.49 -2.24
C LYS A 267 -12.53 -1.82 -2.81
N GLU A 268 -11.45 -1.77 -3.60
CA GLU A 268 -10.80 -2.96 -4.17
C GLU A 268 -10.23 -3.88 -3.08
N TYR A 269 -9.62 -3.32 -2.05
CA TYR A 269 -9.10 -4.06 -0.90
C TYR A 269 -10.20 -4.81 -0.17
N LEU A 270 -11.33 -4.15 0.10
CA LEU A 270 -12.48 -4.77 0.77
C LEU A 270 -13.13 -5.87 -0.07
N ALA A 271 -13.12 -5.76 -1.40
CA ALA A 271 -13.67 -6.78 -2.29
C ALA A 271 -12.73 -7.97 -2.54
N SER A 272 -11.44 -7.85 -2.18
CA SER A 272 -10.40 -8.83 -2.49
C SER A 272 -10.53 -10.10 -1.64
N PRO A 273 -10.46 -11.32 -2.21
CA PRO A 273 -10.53 -12.58 -1.46
C PRO A 273 -9.36 -12.79 -0.49
N ASP A 274 -8.25 -12.07 -0.68
CA ASP A 274 -7.06 -12.15 0.17
C ASP A 274 -7.19 -11.32 1.46
N THR A 275 -8.31 -10.59 1.61
CA THR A 275 -8.56 -9.73 2.76
C THR A 275 -9.33 -10.48 3.85
N GLU A 276 -8.87 -10.38 5.09
CA GLU A 276 -9.63 -10.89 6.25
C GLU A 276 -10.85 -10.00 6.50
N PHE A 277 -12.00 -10.36 5.89
CA PHE A 277 -13.19 -9.51 5.83
C PHE A 277 -13.66 -8.96 7.18
N VAL A 278 -13.77 -9.80 8.21
CA VAL A 278 -14.29 -9.38 9.53
C VAL A 278 -13.39 -8.32 10.17
N SER A 279 -12.07 -8.51 10.06
CA SER A 279 -11.08 -7.55 10.56
C SER A 279 -11.15 -6.23 9.78
N ALA A 280 -11.20 -6.30 8.45
CA ALA A 280 -11.33 -5.12 7.60
C ALA A 280 -12.64 -4.36 7.83
N ALA A 281 -13.77 -5.05 7.98
CA ALA A 281 -15.07 -4.47 8.26
C ALA A 281 -15.09 -3.70 9.59
N ARG A 282 -14.45 -4.24 10.65
CA ARG A 282 -14.31 -3.53 11.93
C ARG A 282 -13.54 -2.22 11.78
N VAL A 283 -12.43 -2.22 11.04
CA VAL A 283 -11.66 -1.01 10.75
C VAL A 283 -12.52 0.01 9.98
N VAL A 284 -13.35 -0.46 9.04
CA VAL A 284 -14.30 0.40 8.30
C VAL A 284 -15.33 1.03 9.23
N PHE A 285 -15.92 0.28 10.17
CA PHE A 285 -16.90 0.83 11.11
C PHE A 285 -16.27 1.85 12.07
N GLU A 286 -15.08 1.57 12.59
CA GLU A 286 -14.32 2.53 13.40
C GLU A 286 -13.98 3.78 12.58
N PHE A 287 -13.56 3.62 11.33
CA PHE A 287 -13.29 4.73 10.42
C PHE A 287 -14.53 5.59 10.15
N LEU A 288 -15.67 4.97 9.84
CA LEU A 288 -16.93 5.69 9.64
C LEU A 288 -17.36 6.43 10.91
N SER A 289 -17.15 5.84 12.08
CA SER A 289 -17.43 6.49 13.36
C SER A 289 -16.53 7.70 13.60
N LEU A 290 -15.23 7.58 13.30
CA LEU A 290 -14.29 8.71 13.38
C LEU A 290 -14.65 9.82 12.39
N LEU A 291 -15.05 9.46 11.17
CA LEU A 291 -15.44 10.43 10.14
C LEU A 291 -16.74 11.16 10.50
N ALA A 292 -17.68 10.46 11.13
CA ALA A 292 -18.93 11.03 11.64
C ALA A 292 -18.69 12.09 12.72
N ALA A 293 -17.73 11.84 13.61
CA ALA A 293 -17.28 12.80 14.61
C ALA A 293 -16.43 13.94 14.01
N HIS A 294 -16.01 13.80 12.75
CA HIS A 294 -15.23 14.80 12.04
C HIS A 294 -16.10 15.80 11.28
N HIS A 295 -15.48 16.91 10.87
CA HIS A 295 -16.14 17.93 10.06
C HIS A 295 -16.37 17.45 8.63
N SER A 296 -17.52 16.80 8.41
CA SER A 296 -17.91 16.26 7.10
C SER A 296 -19.29 16.77 6.66
N GLN A 297 -19.44 17.01 5.36
CA GLN A 297 -20.75 17.24 4.76
C GLN A 297 -21.50 15.91 4.72
N VAL A 298 -22.78 15.90 5.11
CA VAL A 298 -23.64 14.69 5.09
C VAL A 298 -23.59 13.97 3.75
N LYS A 299 -23.64 14.72 2.64
CA LYS A 299 -23.55 14.15 1.29
C LYS A 299 -22.19 13.51 0.99
N ALA A 300 -21.10 14.07 1.53
CA ALA A 300 -19.77 13.51 1.39
C ALA A 300 -19.63 12.21 2.20
N PHE A 301 -20.15 12.20 3.43
CA PHE A 301 -20.23 11.00 4.24
C PHE A 301 -21.04 9.91 3.53
N ALA A 302 -22.22 10.26 3.00
CA ALA A 302 -23.08 9.35 2.26
C ALA A 302 -22.40 8.76 1.00
N GLU A 303 -21.71 9.59 0.21
CA GLU A 303 -20.95 9.13 -0.96
C GLU A 303 -19.88 8.10 -0.55
N LEU A 304 -19.08 8.40 0.47
CA LEU A 304 -18.06 7.49 0.99
C LEU A 304 -18.67 6.19 1.53
N LEU A 305 -19.74 6.29 2.32
CA LEU A 305 -20.48 5.13 2.85
C LEU A 305 -20.92 4.20 1.72
N GLY A 306 -21.43 4.76 0.62
CA GLY A 306 -21.82 3.99 -0.56
C GLY A 306 -20.65 3.21 -1.19
N HIS A 307 -19.45 3.80 -1.28
CA HIS A 307 -18.25 3.10 -1.77
C HIS A 307 -17.82 1.95 -0.84
N LEU A 308 -17.86 2.18 0.47
CA LEU A 308 -17.46 1.16 1.45
C LEU A 308 -18.45 0.00 1.52
N VAL A 309 -19.75 0.28 1.48
CA VAL A 309 -20.81 -0.75 1.40
C VAL A 309 -20.67 -1.55 0.11
N GLU A 310 -20.46 -0.89 -1.03
CA GLU A 310 -20.24 -1.56 -2.30
C GLU A 310 -19.03 -2.51 -2.23
N GLY A 311 -17.87 -2.02 -1.78
CA GLY A 311 -16.64 -2.81 -1.69
C GLY A 311 -16.76 -3.99 -0.72
N ALA A 312 -17.32 -3.75 0.47
CA ALA A 312 -17.48 -4.78 1.50
C ALA A 312 -18.43 -5.90 1.04
N LEU A 313 -19.58 -5.57 0.43
CA LEU A 313 -20.56 -6.57 0.01
C LEU A 313 -20.17 -7.33 -1.25
N ARG A 314 -19.12 -6.90 -1.97
CA ARG A 314 -18.50 -7.68 -3.05
C ARG A 314 -17.57 -8.77 -2.54
N HIS A 315 -17.16 -8.71 -1.27
CA HIS A 315 -16.22 -9.69 -0.73
C HIS A 315 -16.83 -11.11 -0.74
N PRO A 316 -16.10 -12.16 -1.17
CA PRO A 316 -16.65 -13.52 -1.25
C PRO A 316 -17.15 -14.09 0.07
N SER A 317 -16.54 -13.70 1.19
CA SER A 317 -16.92 -14.10 2.55
C SER A 317 -17.85 -13.10 3.26
N ALA A 318 -18.44 -12.13 2.54
CA ALA A 318 -19.31 -11.13 3.15
C ALA A 318 -20.58 -11.77 3.72
N ASN A 319 -20.79 -11.63 5.04
CA ASN A 319 -22.11 -11.82 5.62
C ASN A 319 -22.89 -10.50 5.47
N ALA A 320 -23.71 -10.41 4.43
CA ALA A 320 -24.46 -9.20 4.11
C ALA A 320 -25.44 -8.80 5.21
N GLU A 321 -26.09 -9.77 5.86
CA GLU A 321 -27.05 -9.51 6.94
C GLU A 321 -26.38 -8.86 8.14
N TRP A 322 -25.28 -9.47 8.63
CA TRP A 322 -24.50 -8.91 9.74
C TRP A 322 -23.95 -7.52 9.38
N PHE A 323 -23.29 -7.39 8.22
CA PHE A 323 -22.65 -6.13 7.83
C PHE A 323 -23.68 -4.99 7.70
N LEU A 324 -24.84 -5.26 7.09
CA LEU A 324 -25.89 -4.25 6.94
C LEU A 324 -26.56 -3.90 8.28
N ALA A 325 -26.67 -4.84 9.21
CA ALA A 325 -27.16 -4.57 10.56
C ALA A 325 -26.23 -3.61 11.32
N GLU A 326 -24.92 -3.83 11.27
CA GLU A 326 -23.92 -2.94 11.87
C GLU A 326 -23.95 -1.53 11.23
N ILE A 327 -24.08 -1.45 9.90
CA ILE A 327 -24.26 -0.17 9.20
C ILE A 327 -25.55 0.53 9.62
N ALA A 328 -26.64 -0.20 9.81
CA ALA A 328 -27.91 0.36 10.27
C ALA A 328 -27.79 0.94 11.69
N ASP A 329 -27.13 0.24 12.61
CA ASP A 329 -26.86 0.75 13.96
C ASP A 329 -25.98 2.01 13.93
N LEU A 330 -24.86 1.95 13.21
CA LEU A 330 -23.94 3.09 13.07
C LEU A 330 -24.64 4.32 12.49
N THR A 331 -25.39 4.15 11.40
CA THR A 331 -26.09 5.27 10.75
C THR A 331 -27.25 5.79 11.60
N GLY A 332 -27.96 4.93 12.33
CA GLY A 332 -28.98 5.34 13.29
C GLY A 332 -28.40 6.22 14.40
N ASN A 333 -27.31 5.78 15.03
CA ASN A 333 -26.60 6.53 16.08
C ASN A 333 -26.07 7.88 15.56
N LEU A 334 -25.56 7.91 14.32
CA LEU A 334 -25.09 9.13 13.66
C LEU A 334 -26.23 10.12 13.41
N VAL A 335 -27.38 9.65 12.92
CA VAL A 335 -28.54 10.48 12.64
C VAL A 335 -29.05 11.15 13.93
N VAL A 336 -29.17 10.38 15.01
CA VAL A 336 -29.60 10.87 16.33
C VAL A 336 -28.63 11.90 16.88
N SER A 337 -27.33 11.59 16.90
CA SER A 337 -26.30 12.52 17.41
C SER A 337 -26.18 13.81 16.60
N THR A 338 -26.40 13.76 15.29
CA THR A 338 -26.28 14.94 14.39
C THR A 338 -27.52 15.84 14.41
N ALA A 339 -28.68 15.31 14.76
CA ALA A 339 -29.93 16.09 14.76
C ALA A 339 -30.05 17.07 15.95
N GLY A 340 -29.25 16.88 17.00
CA GLY A 340 -29.28 17.69 18.22
C GLY A 340 -30.15 17.07 19.31
N GLU A 341 -30.18 17.70 20.49
CA GLU A 341 -30.93 17.21 21.66
C GLU A 341 -32.45 17.40 21.50
N GLU A 342 -33.23 16.62 22.25
CA GLU A 342 -34.68 16.78 22.33
C GLU A 342 -35.04 18.15 22.90
N SER A 343 -36.02 18.80 22.28
CA SER A 343 -36.47 20.13 22.68
C SER A 343 -37.90 20.06 23.21
N PRO A 344 -38.19 20.55 24.43
CA PRO A 344 -39.56 20.64 24.93
C PRO A 344 -40.42 21.66 24.14
N TYR A 345 -39.79 22.50 23.31
CA TYR A 345 -40.49 23.47 22.46
C TYR A 345 -40.90 22.84 21.12
N PRO A 346 -42.22 22.69 20.83
CA PRO A 346 -42.71 21.89 19.69
C PRO A 346 -42.21 22.32 18.31
N PRO A 347 -42.04 23.62 17.98
CA PRO A 347 -41.48 24.01 16.69
C PRO A 347 -40.03 23.57 16.49
N LEU A 348 -39.20 23.58 17.54
CA LEU A 348 -37.83 23.09 17.45
C LEU A 348 -37.79 21.56 17.34
N GLU A 349 -38.66 20.86 18.06
CA GLU A 349 -38.74 19.38 17.93
C GLU A 349 -39.21 18.96 16.53
N LYS A 350 -40.20 19.65 15.96
CA LYS A 350 -40.63 19.39 14.58
C LYS A 350 -39.50 19.61 13.56
N LEU A 351 -38.64 20.62 13.76
CA LEU A 351 -37.46 20.84 12.93
C LEU A 351 -36.42 19.73 13.12
N ARG A 352 -36.24 19.25 14.35
CA ARG A 352 -35.38 18.12 14.68
C ARG A 352 -35.84 16.84 13.99
N GLU A 353 -37.14 16.50 14.08
CA GLU A 353 -37.75 15.34 13.40
C GLU A 353 -37.58 15.40 11.88
N VAL A 354 -37.81 16.57 11.26
CA VAL A 354 -37.59 16.77 9.83
C VAL A 354 -36.12 16.52 9.47
N ARG A 355 -35.18 16.99 10.30
CA ARG A 355 -33.75 16.77 10.10
C ARG A 355 -33.36 15.31 10.29
N LEU A 356 -33.86 14.63 11.32
CA LEU A 356 -33.66 13.19 11.56
C LEU A 356 -34.09 12.38 10.34
N ASN A 357 -35.31 12.63 9.84
CA ASN A 357 -35.85 11.95 8.68
C ASN A 357 -35.04 12.23 7.41
N ALA A 358 -34.63 13.49 7.19
CA ALA A 358 -33.81 13.85 6.02
C ALA A 358 -32.43 13.18 6.05
N LEU A 359 -31.76 13.18 7.20
CA LEU A 359 -30.45 12.51 7.38
C LEU A 359 -30.59 11.00 7.22
N GLY A 360 -31.55 10.38 7.90
CA GLY A 360 -31.82 8.95 7.81
C GLY A 360 -32.11 8.50 6.38
N ASN A 361 -32.95 9.23 5.66
CA ASN A 361 -33.25 8.95 4.25
C ASN A 361 -32.01 9.07 3.37
N ALA A 362 -31.18 10.10 3.56
CA ALA A 362 -29.97 10.29 2.76
C ALA A 362 -28.95 9.14 2.95
N LEU A 363 -28.74 8.71 4.19
CA LEU A 363 -27.83 7.59 4.49
C LEU A 363 -28.41 6.26 4.00
N ALA A 364 -29.70 6.02 4.22
CA ALA A 364 -30.37 4.81 3.72
C ALA A 364 -30.27 4.70 2.19
N GLN A 365 -30.47 5.81 1.46
CA GLN A 365 -30.30 5.85 0.01
C GLN A 365 -28.86 5.50 -0.42
N ALA A 366 -27.85 6.00 0.29
CA ALA A 366 -26.45 5.66 0.00
C ALA A 366 -26.13 4.19 0.23
N VAL A 367 -26.63 3.59 1.32
CA VAL A 367 -26.48 2.16 1.60
C VAL A 367 -27.18 1.32 0.53
N GLN A 368 -28.41 1.66 0.16
CA GLN A 368 -29.15 0.96 -0.91
C GLN A 368 -28.47 1.09 -2.27
N ALA A 369 -27.89 2.26 -2.58
CA ALA A 369 -27.10 2.44 -3.79
C ALA A 369 -25.85 1.55 -3.80
N GLY A 370 -25.10 1.51 -2.69
CA GLY A 370 -23.94 0.63 -2.54
C GLY A 370 -24.28 -0.86 -2.69
N LEU A 371 -25.39 -1.30 -2.07
CA LEU A 371 -25.91 -2.66 -2.20
C LEU A 371 -26.34 -3.00 -3.64
N ALA A 372 -27.05 -2.08 -4.31
CA ALA A 372 -27.46 -2.29 -5.69
C ALA A 372 -26.26 -2.35 -6.66
N LEU A 373 -25.18 -1.63 -6.34
CA LEU A 373 -23.94 -1.65 -7.10
C LEU A 373 -23.12 -2.93 -6.85
N SER A 374 -23.07 -3.46 -5.63
CA SER A 374 -22.32 -4.68 -5.34
C SER A 374 -22.83 -5.90 -6.11
N ALA A 375 -24.12 -5.92 -6.45
CA ALA A 375 -24.75 -6.96 -7.27
C ALA A 375 -24.43 -6.87 -8.78
N ARG A 376 -23.85 -5.76 -9.25
CA ARG A 376 -23.47 -5.56 -10.66
C ARG A 376 -22.00 -5.96 -10.89
N PRO A 377 -21.57 -6.24 -12.14
CA PRO A 377 -20.14 -6.36 -12.44
C PRO A 377 -19.37 -5.15 -11.91
N ASP A 378 -18.13 -5.37 -11.44
CA ASP A 378 -17.32 -4.27 -10.92
C ASP A 378 -17.06 -3.26 -12.04
N GLN A 379 -17.41 -2.01 -11.76
CA GLN A 379 -17.21 -0.88 -12.64
C GLN A 379 -16.54 0.19 -11.79
N ARG A 380 -15.41 0.70 -12.29
CA ARG A 380 -14.75 1.83 -11.66
C ARG A 380 -15.67 3.03 -11.77
N ARG A 381 -16.01 3.66 -10.65
CA ARG A 381 -16.83 4.87 -10.59
C ARG A 381 -16.06 5.98 -9.91
N ALA A 382 -16.37 7.22 -10.24
CA ALA A 382 -15.70 8.36 -9.63
C ALA A 382 -15.96 8.43 -8.13
N VAL A 383 -14.91 8.76 -7.37
CA VAL A 383 -15.03 9.15 -5.96
C VAL A 383 -15.28 10.66 -5.92
N LYS A 384 -16.55 11.06 -5.75
CA LYS A 384 -17.02 12.46 -5.82
C LYS A 384 -16.81 13.22 -4.51
N LEU A 385 -15.56 13.26 -4.07
CA LEU A 385 -15.17 13.79 -2.77
C LEU A 385 -13.95 14.69 -2.91
N ASP A 386 -13.85 15.66 -2.01
CA ASP A 386 -12.64 16.45 -1.79
C ASP A 386 -12.53 16.90 -0.32
N ALA A 387 -11.37 17.41 0.08
CA ALA A 387 -11.12 17.94 1.42
C ALA A 387 -10.71 19.41 1.36
N LEU A 388 -11.53 20.29 1.95
CA LEU A 388 -11.21 21.72 2.07
C LEU A 388 -10.26 21.97 3.23
N LYS A 389 -9.09 22.51 2.92
CA LYS A 389 -8.05 22.88 3.89
C LYS A 389 -8.14 24.37 4.25
N CYS A 390 -9.36 24.85 4.53
CA CYS A 390 -9.63 26.25 4.85
C CYS A 390 -9.67 26.55 6.36
N THR A 391 -9.60 25.52 7.21
CA THR A 391 -9.52 25.66 8.68
C THR A 391 -8.38 24.81 9.24
N VAL A 392 -8.15 24.86 10.55
CA VAL A 392 -7.16 24.01 11.25
C VAL A 392 -7.44 22.52 10.98
N THR A 393 -8.70 22.17 10.84
CA THR A 393 -9.16 20.81 10.56
C THR A 393 -9.79 20.75 9.17
N PRO A 394 -9.31 19.87 8.26
CA PRO A 394 -9.89 19.78 6.92
C PRO A 394 -11.38 19.41 6.95
N TYR A 395 -12.16 19.99 6.05
CA TYR A 395 -13.59 19.71 5.91
C TYR A 395 -13.83 18.76 4.74
N LEU A 396 -14.41 17.57 4.97
CA LEU A 396 -14.74 16.65 3.89
C LEU A 396 -16.02 17.10 3.17
N MET A 397 -15.95 17.26 1.85
CA MET A 397 -17.05 17.78 1.04
C MET A 397 -17.34 16.89 -0.18
N PHE A 398 -18.56 17.00 -0.71
CA PHE A 398 -18.94 16.35 -1.96
C PHE A 398 -18.53 17.23 -3.13
N ASP A 399 -17.75 16.67 -4.06
CA ASP A 399 -17.34 17.33 -5.30
C ASP A 399 -18.06 16.69 -6.49
N GLY A 400 -19.15 17.33 -6.92
CA GLY A 400 -19.97 16.86 -8.04
C GLY A 400 -19.34 17.07 -9.41
N ASN A 401 -18.22 17.81 -9.49
CA ASN A 401 -17.56 18.12 -10.76
C ASN A 401 -16.55 17.04 -11.17
N VAL A 402 -16.29 16.05 -10.31
CA VAL A 402 -15.41 14.93 -10.65
C VAL A 402 -16.09 14.10 -11.75
N PRO A 403 -15.48 14.00 -12.95
CA PRO A 403 -16.06 13.23 -14.04
C PRO A 403 -16.00 11.73 -13.73
N GLU A 404 -16.97 10.98 -14.26
CA GLU A 404 -16.87 9.51 -14.25
C GLU A 404 -15.67 9.07 -15.08
N PRO A 405 -14.96 8.00 -14.67
CA PRO A 405 -13.89 7.45 -15.48
C PRO A 405 -14.47 6.97 -16.81
N GLU A 406 -13.77 7.28 -17.92
CA GLU A 406 -14.15 6.78 -19.23
C GLU A 406 -14.12 5.24 -19.21
N THR A 407 -15.25 4.62 -19.52
CA THR A 407 -15.30 3.17 -19.70
C THR A 407 -14.45 2.85 -20.92
N ALA A 408 -13.28 2.22 -20.73
CA ALA A 408 -12.54 1.66 -21.84
C ALA A 408 -13.49 0.73 -22.60
N VAL A 409 -13.92 1.15 -23.78
CA VAL A 409 -14.68 0.29 -24.68
C VAL A 409 -13.69 -0.77 -25.11
N ILE A 410 -13.71 -1.92 -24.43
CA ILE A 410 -13.00 -3.11 -24.88
C ILE A 410 -13.61 -3.43 -26.24
N ALA A 411 -12.98 -2.96 -27.31
CA ALA A 411 -13.26 -3.43 -28.65
C ALA A 411 -13.04 -4.94 -28.60
N ARG A 412 -14.12 -5.71 -28.71
CA ARG A 412 -14.04 -7.14 -28.92
C ARG A 412 -13.27 -7.33 -30.22
N VAL A 413 -11.98 -7.62 -30.12
CA VAL A 413 -11.21 -8.14 -31.24
C VAL A 413 -11.87 -9.46 -31.58
N GLU A 414 -12.63 -9.49 -32.68
CA GLU A 414 -13.15 -10.73 -33.23
C GLU A 414 -11.95 -11.67 -33.47
N PRO A 415 -12.02 -12.94 -33.03
CA PRO A 415 -10.93 -13.86 -33.27
C PRO A 415 -10.71 -13.98 -34.79
N PRO A 416 -9.44 -13.99 -35.26
CA PRO A 416 -9.14 -14.14 -36.66
C PRO A 416 -9.81 -15.41 -37.19
N GLN A 417 -10.65 -15.26 -38.21
CA GLN A 417 -11.27 -16.37 -38.90
C GLN A 417 -10.18 -17.33 -39.38
N SER A 418 -10.27 -18.58 -38.94
CA SER A 418 -9.39 -19.66 -39.38
C SER A 418 -9.40 -19.75 -40.91
N PRO A 419 -8.23 -19.84 -41.58
CA PRO A 419 -8.19 -20.01 -43.03
C PRO A 419 -8.86 -21.33 -43.41
N GLU A 420 -9.78 -21.25 -44.38
CA GLU A 420 -10.47 -22.41 -44.95
C GLU A 420 -9.45 -23.44 -45.46
N PRO A 421 -9.68 -24.74 -45.20
CA PRO A 421 -8.85 -25.78 -45.76
C PRO A 421 -9.11 -25.89 -47.27
N SER A 422 -8.13 -25.47 -48.06
CA SER A 422 -8.04 -25.85 -49.46
C SER A 422 -7.91 -27.37 -49.55
N GLY A 423 -8.90 -28.02 -50.13
CA GLY A 423 -8.79 -29.41 -50.60
C GLY A 423 -9.46 -29.55 -51.95
N PRO A 424 -9.50 -30.77 -52.50
CA PRO A 424 -8.44 -31.78 -52.58
C PRO A 424 -7.56 -31.65 -53.84
#